data_AF-A0A6V7JLR1-F1
#
_entry.id   AF-A0A6V7JLR1-F1
#
_cell.length_a   1.000
_cell.length_b   1.000
_cell.length_c   1.000
_cell.angle_alpha   90.00
_cell.angle_beta   90.00
_cell.angle_gamma   90.00
#
_symmetry.space_group_name_H-M   'P 1'
#
loop_
_entity.id
_entity.type
_entity.pdbx_description
1 polymer ?
#
loop_
_entity_poly.entity_id
_entity_poly.type
_entity_poly.pdbx_seq_one_letter_code
_entity_poly.pdbx_strand_id
1 'polypeptide(L)' 'GDSGGPLVCNGIIYGVLAHGPMTPYYPTTCTSVFYYMDFIRETIGL' A
#
# COMPACT_ATOMS: atom_id res chain seq x y z
N GLY A 1 -12.30 8.81 -1.99
CA GLY A 1 -11.87 7.60 -1.28
C GLY A 1 -10.38 7.51 -1.45
N ASP A 2 -9.66 7.13 -0.40
CA ASP A 2 -8.19 7.17 -0.38
C ASP A 2 -7.55 5.87 -0.89
N SER A 3 -8.37 4.88 -1.26
CA SER A 3 -7.95 3.59 -1.82
C SER A 3 -7.06 3.80 -3.05
N GLY A 4 -5.93 3.09 -3.08
CA GLY A 4 -4.87 3.27 -4.08
C GLY A 4 -3.76 4.24 -3.66
N GLY A 5 -3.96 5.03 -2.59
CA GLY A 5 -2.94 5.93 -2.06
C GLY A 5 -1.78 5.21 -1.34
N PRO A 6 -0.58 5.80 -1.27
CA PRO A 6 0.58 5.17 -0.63
C PRO A 6 0.59 5.34 0.89
N LEU A 7 0.94 4.27 1.61
CA LEU A 7 1.42 4.32 2.99
C LEU A 7 2.93 4.57 2.96
N VAL A 8 3.34 5.78 3.35
CA VAL A 8 4.74 6.22 3.34
C VAL A 8 5.30 6.31 4.76
N CYS A 9 6.41 5.62 5.01
CA CYS A 9 7.17 5.71 6.25
C CYS A 9 8.62 6.09 5.92
N ASN A 10 9.13 7.18 6.50
CA ASN A 10 10.51 7.67 6.24
C ASN A 10 10.84 7.82 4.74
N GLY A 11 9.88 8.26 3.93
CA GLY A 11 10.05 8.44 2.48
C GLY A 11 9.99 7.15 1.66
N ILE A 12 9.75 5.99 2.28
CA ILE A 12 9.64 4.69 1.61
C ILE A 12 8.16 4.27 1.58
N ILE A 13 7.71 3.74 0.45
CA ILE A 13 6.34 3.21 0.29
C ILE A 13 6.30 1.78 0.81
N TYR A 14 5.51 1.54 1.86
CA TYR A 14 5.35 0.21 2.47
C TYR A 14 4.05 -0.47 2.04
N GLY A 15 3.03 0.30 1.70
CA GLY A 15 1.74 -0.25 1.33
C GLY A 15 0.92 0.64 0.42
N VAL A 16 -0.12 0.05 -0.16
CA VAL A 16 -1.16 0.73 -0.93
C VAL A 16 -2.47 0.60 -0.17
N LEU A 17 -3.13 1.71 0.13
CA LEU A 17 -4.36 1.73 0.90
C LEU A 17 -5.44 0.91 0.17
N ALA A 18 -6.00 -0.08 0.86
CA ALA A 18 -7.02 -0.96 0.30
C ALA A 18 -8.41 -0.56 0.80
N HIS A 19 -8.85 -1.18 1.90
CA HIS A 19 -10.17 -0.95 2.47
C HIS A 19 -10.13 -0.95 3.99
N GLY A 20 -11.14 -0.36 4.60
CA GLY A 20 -11.27 -0.38 6.04
C GLY A 20 -12.30 0.63 6.51
N PRO A 21 -12.61 0.60 7.81
CA PRO A 21 -13.57 1.52 8.38
C PRO A 21 -12.99 2.94 8.39
N MET A 22 -13.82 3.92 8.00
CA MET A 22 -13.45 5.35 8.01
C MET A 22 -13.55 5.91 9.44
N THR A 23 -12.71 5.42 10.33
CA THR A 23 -12.76 5.73 11.76
C THR A 23 -11.37 5.67 12.39
N PRO A 24 -11.04 6.53 13.36
CA PRO A 24 -9.74 6.52 14.01
C PRO A 24 -9.54 5.33 14.96
N TYR A 25 -10.60 4.59 15.31
CA TYR A 25 -10.53 3.52 16.31
C TYR A 25 -10.03 2.18 15.76
N TYR A 26 -10.04 2.01 14.44
CA TYR A 26 -9.68 0.76 13.80
C TYR A 26 -8.66 1.00 12.68
N PRO A 27 -7.65 0.12 12.55
CA PRO A 27 -6.71 0.22 11.45
C PRO A 27 -7.40 -0.02 10.11
N THR A 28 -6.90 0.66 9.08
CA THR A 28 -7.27 0.38 7.68
C THR A 28 -6.27 -0.61 7.08
N THR A 29 -6.73 -1.50 6.20
CA THR A 29 -5.85 -2.47 5.57
C THR A 29 -5.09 -1.84 4.40
N CYS A 30 -3.84 -2.24 4.23
CA CYS A 30 -2.99 -1.85 3.12
C CYS A 30 -2.41 -3.10 2.45
N THR A 31 -2.32 -3.09 1.14
CA THR A 31 -1.58 -4.10 0.36
C THR A 31 -0.09 -3.85 0.53
N SER A 32 0.67 -4.86 0.98
CA SER A 32 2.12 -4.73 1.17
C SER A 32 2.85 -4.57 -0.17
N VAL A 33 3.61 -3.48 -0.35
CA VAL A 33 4.42 -3.28 -1.57
C VAL A 33 5.52 -4.34 -1.67
N PHE A 34 6.15 -4.69 -0.54
CA PHE A 34 7.24 -5.67 -0.52
C PHE A 34 6.80 -7.06 -1.01
N TYR A 35 5.58 -7.48 -0.65
CA TYR A 35 5.05 -8.78 -1.08
C TYR A 35 4.87 -8.88 -2.59
N TYR A 36 4.53 -7.76 -3.26
CA TYR A 36 4.32 -7.70 -4.70
C TYR A 36 5.55 -7.17 -5.46
N MET A 37 6.72 -7.11 -4.84
CA MET A 37 7.88 -6.45 -5.45
C MET A 37 8.35 -7.14 -6.74
N ASP A 38 8.26 -8.47 -6.80
CA ASP A 38 8.59 -9.23 -8.01
C ASP A 38 7.62 -8.92 -9.16
N PHE A 39 6.30 -8.91 -8.87
CA PHE A 39 5.28 -8.51 -9.84
C PHE A 39 5.49 -7.08 -10.35
N ILE A 40 5.78 -6.14 -9.43
CA ILE A 40 6.03 -4.75 -9.79
C ILE A 40 7.24 -4.65 -10.72
N ARG A 41 8.34 -5.32 -10.38
CA ARG A 41 9.57 -5.35 -11.18
C ARG A 41 9.34 -5.92 -12.58
N GLU A 42 8.72 -7.10 -12.67
CA GLU A 42 8.39 -7.74 -13.94
C GLU A 42 7.51 -6.82 -14.81
N THR A 43 6.50 -6.20 -14.21
CA THR A 43 5.54 -5.33 -14.94
C THR A 43 6.22 -4.08 -15.52
N ILE A 44 7.22 -3.53 -14.83
CA ILE A 44 7.94 -2.33 -15.29
C ILE A 44 9.25 -2.64 -16.04
N GLY A 45 9.57 -3.93 -16.22
CA GLY A 45 10.78 -4.38 -16.93
C GLY A 45 12.09 -4.21 -16.15
N LEU A 46 12.05 -4.35 -14.82
CA LEU A 46 13.22 -4.45 -13.93
C LEU A 46 13.45 -5.89 -13.47
#